data_AF-K8ESY8-F1
#
_entry.id   AF-K8ESY8-F1
#
_cell.length_a   1.000
_cell.length_b   1.000
_cell.length_c   1.000
_cell.angle_alpha   90.00
_cell.angle_beta   90.00
_cell.angle_gamma   90.00
#
_symmetry.space_group_name_H-M   'P 1'
#
loop_
_entity.id
_entity.type
_entity.pdbx_description
1 polymer ?
#
loop_
_entity_poly.entity_id
_entity_poly.type
_entity_poly.pdbx_seq_one_letter_code
_entity_poly.pdbx_strand_id
1 'polypeptide(L)'
;MNNFFKRGFLVEATGEVYPSSDQSVCQSIEEFISPSQKLEFLSQKKPVTFYLDGILYQAEVNEAQSRGGYFINCTEVKETK
;
A
#
# COMPACT_ATOMS: atom_id res chain seq x y z
N MET A 1 2.96 -23.98 -1.11
CA MET A 1 2.30 -23.06 -0.16
C MET A 1 1.53 -22.04 -0.97
N ASN A 2 0.31 -21.75 -0.53
CA ASN A 2 -0.80 -21.34 -1.38
C ASN A 2 -0.63 -19.97 -2.07
N ASN A 3 -0.95 -19.96 -3.37
CA ASN A 3 -1.22 -18.79 -4.22
C ASN A 3 -2.36 -17.92 -3.63
N PHE A 4 -2.07 -16.80 -2.97
CA PHE A 4 -3.12 -15.91 -2.45
C PHE A 4 -2.95 -14.40 -2.65
N PHE A 5 -2.14 -13.96 -3.60
CA PHE A 5 -2.26 -12.58 -4.09
C PHE A 5 -2.70 -12.59 -5.54
N LYS A 6 -4.02 -12.68 -5.76
CA LYS A 6 -4.59 -12.06 -6.96
C LYS A 6 -4.49 -10.54 -6.78
N ARG A 7 -3.25 -10.06 -6.97
CA ARG A 7 -2.83 -8.73 -7.45
C ARG A 7 -3.09 -7.54 -6.54
N GLY A 8 -2.98 -7.72 -5.23
CA GLY A 8 -2.98 -6.63 -4.27
C GLY A 8 -2.94 -7.10 -2.82
N PHE A 9 -2.65 -6.19 -1.89
CA PHE A 9 -2.64 -6.42 -0.45
C PHE A 9 -3.19 -5.21 0.30
N LEU A 10 -3.68 -5.44 1.52
CA LEU A 10 -4.23 -4.41 2.38
C LEU A 10 -3.25 -4.16 3.53
N VAL A 11 -2.85 -2.90 3.72
CA VAL A 11 -2.12 -2.48 4.91
C VAL A 11 -3.11 -1.84 5.87
N GLU A 12 -3.39 -2.53 6.97
CA GLU A 12 -4.15 -1.97 8.08
C GLU A 12 -3.24 -0.99 8.82
N ALA A 13 -3.58 0.28 8.79
CA ALA A 13 -2.86 1.29 9.55
C ALA A 13 -3.66 1.60 10.81
N THR A 14 -3.17 1.13 11.96
CA THR A 14 -3.80 1.29 13.28
C THR A 14 -3.54 2.69 13.86
N GLY A 15 -3.75 3.73 13.06
CA GLY A 15 -3.66 5.12 13.50
C GLY A 15 -5.06 5.67 13.80
N GLU A 16 -5.25 6.27 14.98
CA GLU A 16 -6.49 6.97 15.36
C GLU A 16 -6.84 8.17 14.45
N VAL A 17 -5.92 8.55 13.56
CA VAL A 17 -6.06 9.72 12.67
C VAL A 17 -5.85 9.28 11.23
N TYR A 18 -6.83 9.57 10.37
CA TYR A 18 -6.73 9.42 8.92
C TYR A 18 -5.43 10.06 8.43
N PRO A 19 -4.64 9.40 7.55
CA PRO A 19 -3.35 9.91 7.13
C PRO A 19 -3.61 11.10 6.21
N SER A 20 -3.69 12.31 6.79
CA SER A 20 -3.85 13.55 6.04
C SER A 20 -2.63 13.81 5.15
N SER A 21 -1.48 13.24 5.52
CA SER A 21 -0.21 13.41 4.85
C SER A 21 0.19 12.17 4.06
N ASP A 22 0.67 12.40 2.85
CA ASP A 22 1.17 11.36 1.95
C ASP A 22 2.36 10.56 2.54
N GLN A 23 3.11 11.17 3.46
CA GLN A 23 4.21 10.54 4.20
C GLN A 23 3.75 9.38 5.09
N SER A 24 2.58 9.48 5.74
CA SER A 24 2.07 8.42 6.61
C SER A 24 1.71 7.15 5.83
N VAL A 25 1.34 7.28 4.56
CA VAL A 25 1.04 6.15 3.67
C VAL A 25 2.32 5.42 3.29
N CYS A 26 3.36 6.16 2.91
CA CYS A 26 4.66 5.57 2.55
C CYS A 26 5.28 4.82 3.73
N GLN A 27 5.28 5.42 4.92
CA GLN A 27 5.78 4.79 6.14
C GLN A 27 5.02 3.50 6.48
N SER A 28 3.68 3.52 6.39
CA SER A 28 2.89 2.31 6.66
C SER A 28 3.22 1.17 5.69
N ILE A 29 3.50 1.50 4.42
CA ILE A 29 3.94 0.51 3.43
C ILE A 29 5.35 0.00 3.78
N GLU A 30 6.28 0.88 4.13
CA GLU A 30 7.65 0.50 4.54
C GLU A 30 7.65 -0.43 5.76
N GLU A 31 6.80 -0.16 6.76
CA GLU A 31 6.68 -1.00 7.96
C GLU A 31 5.99 -2.34 7.69
N PHE A 32 5.06 -2.39 6.72
CA PHE A 32 4.36 -3.62 6.34
C PHE A 32 5.25 -4.56 5.52
N ILE A 33 6.15 -4.01 4.71
CA ILE A 33 7.01 -4.78 3.81
C ILE A 33 8.21 -5.35 4.57
N SER A 34 8.53 -6.61 4.30
CA SER A 34 9.68 -7.25 4.94
C SER A 34 11.00 -6.62 4.47
N PRO A 35 12.00 -6.43 5.34
CA PRO A 35 13.30 -5.84 4.96
C PRO A 35 14.05 -6.61 3.86
N SER A 36 13.69 -7.88 3.63
CA SER A 36 14.25 -8.71 2.56
C SER A 36 13.68 -8.41 1.17
N GLN A 37 12.56 -7.67 1.09
CA GLN A 37 11.91 -7.31 -0.15
C GLN A 37 12.42 -5.95 -0.65
N LYS A 38 12.52 -5.80 -1.97
CA LYS A 38 12.97 -4.55 -2.57
C LYS A 38 11.79 -3.63 -2.82
N LEU A 39 11.64 -2.61 -1.98
CA LEU A 39 10.65 -1.55 -2.10
C LEU A 39 11.27 -0.30 -2.75
N GLU A 40 10.61 0.26 -3.77
CA GLU A 40 11.03 1.49 -4.46
C GLU A 40 9.82 2.38 -4.77
N PHE A 41 9.75 3.57 -4.18
CA PHE A 41 8.66 4.52 -4.45
C PHE A 41 8.88 5.30 -5.74
N LEU A 42 7.92 5.23 -6.66
CA LEU A 42 7.87 6.06 -7.87
C LEU A 42 7.17 7.38 -7.63
N SER A 43 6.02 7.33 -6.95
CA SER A 43 5.25 8.50 -6.55
C SER A 43 4.90 8.38 -5.09
N GLN A 44 5.37 9.33 -4.29
CA GLN A 44 4.99 9.44 -2.89
C GLN A 44 3.74 10.31 -2.72
N LYS A 45 3.16 10.89 -3.78
CA LYS A 45 1.89 11.65 -3.71
C LYS A 45 0.72 10.73 -3.98
N LYS A 46 -0.43 10.96 -3.33
CA LYS A 46 -1.65 10.18 -3.56
C LYS A 46 -2.15 10.28 -5.02
N PRO A 47 -2.45 9.15 -5.69
CA PRO A 47 -2.25 7.77 -5.23
C PRO A 47 -0.77 7.36 -5.24
N VAL A 48 -0.30 6.74 -4.15
CA VAL A 48 1.10 6.37 -3.97
C VAL A 48 1.43 5.23 -4.92
N THR A 49 2.52 5.33 -5.67
CA THR A 49 2.92 4.29 -6.63
C THR A 49 4.31 3.80 -6.28
N PHE A 50 4.50 2.48 -6.20
CA PHE A 50 5.76 1.87 -5.81
C PHE A 50 5.98 0.51 -6.48
N TYR A 51 7.24 0.13 -6.63
CA TYR A 51 7.64 -1.23 -6.97
C TYR A 51 7.90 -2.02 -5.70
N LEU A 52 7.43 -3.26 -5.67
CA LEU A 52 7.77 -4.26 -4.68
C LEU A 52 8.28 -5.51 -5.40
N ASP A 53 9.55 -5.85 -5.21
CA ASP A 53 10.22 -6.98 -5.87
C ASP A 53 10.07 -6.96 -7.41
N GLY A 54 10.06 -5.75 -7.99
CA GLY A 54 9.92 -5.53 -9.44
C GLY A 54 8.48 -5.55 -9.96
N ILE A 55 7.48 -5.66 -9.07
CA ILE A 55 6.05 -5.59 -9.42
C ILE A 55 5.52 -4.21 -9.07
N LEU A 56 4.83 -3.55 -10.01
CA LEU A 56 4.26 -2.21 -9.81
C LEU A 56 2.94 -2.28 -9.04
N TYR A 57 2.84 -1.49 -7.97
CA TYR A 57 1.64 -1.33 -7.16
C TYR A 57 1.24 0.14 -7.06
N GLN A 58 -0.07 0.34 -6.91
CA GLN A 58 -0.69 1.61 -6.60
C GLN A 58 -1.46 1.48 -5.28
N ALA A 59 -1.14 2.35 -4.33
CA ALA A 59 -1.71 2.42 -3.00
C ALA A 59 -2.72 3.55 -2.89
N GLU A 60 -3.94 3.20 -2.48
CA GLU A 60 -5.04 4.11 -2.24
C GLU A 60 -5.52 3.99 -0.79
N VAL A 61 -5.66 5.13 -0.10
CA VAL A 61 -6.18 5.18 1.26
C VAL A 61 -7.71 5.13 1.20
N ASN A 62 -8.29 4.18 1.91
CA ASN A 62 -9.72 4.02 2.04
C ASN A 62 -10.13 4.06 3.52
N GLU A 63 -11.27 4.66 3.81
CA GLU A 63 -11.82 4.73 5.17
C GLU A 63 -12.49 3.41 5.56
N ALA A 64 -12.14 2.87 6.73
CA ALA A 64 -12.81 1.71 7.32
C ALA A 64 -14.03 2.17 8.13
N GLN A 65 -15.14 2.46 7.45
CA GLN A 65 -16.36 3.00 8.05
C GLN A 65 -16.90 2.17 9.24
N SER A 66 -16.65 0.86 9.27
CA SER A 66 -17.18 -0.03 10.31
C SER A 66 -16.34 -0.12 11.60
N ARG A 67 -15.11 0.41 11.63
CA ARG A 67 -14.20 0.26 12.79
C ARG A 67 -13.54 1.54 13.29
N GLY A 68 -13.73 2.67 12.61
CA GLY A 68 -13.06 3.91 12.97
C GLY A 68 -11.55 3.81 12.70
N GLY A 69 -11.19 3.83 11.42
CA GLY A 69 -9.80 3.75 10.97
C GLY A 69 -9.70 3.86 9.45
N TYR A 70 -8.52 3.56 8.92
CA TYR A 70 -8.26 3.56 7.49
C TYR A 70 -7.42 2.34 7.10
N PHE A 71 -7.52 1.95 5.84
CA PHE A 71 -6.69 0.92 5.25
C PHE A 71 -6.10 1.42 3.95
N ILE A 72 -4.88 0.98 3.65
CA ILE A 72 -4.21 1.28 2.39
C ILE A 72 -4.40 0.07 1.51
N ASN A 73 -5.14 0.26 0.42
CA ASN A 73 -5.35 -0.77 -0.59
C ASN A 73 -4.25 -0.67 -1.64
N CYS A 74 -3.33 -1.62 -1.65
CA CYS A 74 -2.24 -1.71 -2.62
C CYS A 74 -2.67 -2.66 -3.75
N THR A 75 -2.91 -2.13 -4.94
CA THR A 75 -3.34 -2.92 -6.11
C THR A 75 -2.21 -2.97 -7.14
N GLU A 76 -1.91 -4.15 -7.66
CA GLU A 76 -0.92 -4.33 -8.73
C GLU A 76 -1.42 -3.67 -10.02
N VAL A 77 -0.60 -2.81 -10.59
CA VAL A 77 -0.86 -2.17 -11.87
C VAL A 77 -0.37 -3.11 -12.97
N LYS A 78 -1.29 -3.74 -13.69
CA LYS A 78 -0.91 -4.45 -14.92
C LYS A 78 -0.64 -3.42 -16.00
N GLU A 79 0.59 -3.32 -16.47
CA GLU A 79 0.82 -2.73 -17.79
C GLU A 79 0.07 -3.59 -18.81
N THR A 80 -1.00 -3.04 -19.36
CA THR A 80 -1.73 -3.68 -20.45
C THR A 80 -0.88 -3.44 -21.70
N LYS A 81 -0.09 -4.44 -22.08
CA LYS A 81 0.62 -4.49 -23.36
C LYS A 81 -0.35 -4.61 -24.53
#